data_AF-F9UQW2-F1
#
_entry.id   AF-F9UQW2-F1
#
_cell.length_a   1.000
_cell.length_b   1.000
_cell.length_c   1.000
_cell.angle_alpha   90.00
_cell.angle_beta   90.00
_cell.angle_gamma   90.00
#
_symmetry.space_group_name_H-M   'P 1'
#
loop_
_entity.id
_entity.type
_entity.pdbx_description
1 polymer ?
#
loop_
_entity_poly.entity_id
_entity_poly.type
_entity_poly.pdbx_seq_one_letter_code
_entity_poly.pdbx_strand_id
1 'polypeptide(L)'
;MSTTQQFNLSLRQLIGSGYTDFWRDHHFYRVIKGSRGSKKSVTTAHNLIYRLVKYHWSNILVVRRNANTNKTSTFVECKNAINDFHLERYFKYNESLPEITYLPTGQKIIFRGLDDPLKLTSVNVLTGELCWLWVEEAYEIESFSKLQTVIESLRGNDPQVFYQVTLTFNPWNEHHWLKREFFDQKRDDAFVRTTTVRCNEFVSDEYKQRLYRFIPNQP
;
A
#
# COMPACT_ATOMS: atom_id res chain seq x y z
N MET A 1 -7.59 23.40 15.64
CA MET A 1 -6.39 23.08 16.45
C MET A 1 -5.89 21.72 15.99
N SER A 2 -4.84 21.66 15.15
CA SER A 2 -4.30 20.38 14.66
C SER A 2 -3.39 19.77 15.72
N THR A 3 -3.89 18.78 16.46
CA THR A 3 -3.05 17.89 17.25
C THR A 3 -2.28 16.99 16.29
N THR A 4 -1.15 17.48 15.78
CA THR A 4 -0.22 16.64 15.01
C THR A 4 0.29 15.57 15.98
N GLN A 5 -0.25 14.36 15.90
CA GLN A 5 0.29 13.23 16.63
C GLN A 5 1.73 13.02 16.18
N GLN A 6 2.66 13.28 17.09
CA GLN A 6 4.08 13.15 16.80
C GLN A 6 4.48 11.68 16.98
N PHE A 7 4.87 11.04 15.89
CA PHE A 7 5.44 9.70 15.93
C PHE A 7 6.82 9.76 16.60
N ASN A 8 6.91 9.37 17.87
CA ASN A 8 8.18 9.27 18.60
C ASN A 8 8.89 7.93 18.32
N LEU A 9 8.91 7.50 17.05
CA LEU A 9 9.51 6.24 16.61
C LEU A 9 10.40 6.50 15.39
N SER A 10 11.61 5.95 15.38
CA SER A 10 12.46 6.11 14.21
C SER A 10 11.96 5.23 13.06
N LEU A 11 11.87 5.81 11.86
CA LEU A 11 11.52 5.04 10.65
C LEU A 11 12.43 3.84 10.44
N ARG A 12 13.72 3.96 10.81
CA ARG A 12 14.69 2.88 10.71
C ARG A 12 14.35 1.70 11.62
N GLN A 13 13.83 1.94 12.83
CA GLN A 13 13.39 0.87 13.71
C GLN A 13 12.15 0.16 13.18
N LEU A 14 11.21 0.91 12.59
CA LEU A 14 9.94 0.35 12.12
C LEU A 14 10.04 -0.41 10.81
N ILE A 15 10.70 0.17 9.81
CA ILE A 15 10.72 -0.40 8.45
C ILE A 15 12.14 -0.67 7.93
N GLY A 16 13.17 -0.40 8.73
CA GLY A 16 14.54 -0.66 8.35
C GLY A 16 15.06 0.28 7.26
N SER A 17 15.97 -0.23 6.45
CA SER A 17 16.61 0.47 5.33
C SER A 17 16.07 0.03 3.96
N GLY A 18 16.46 0.74 2.90
CA GLY A 18 16.16 0.38 1.51
C GLY A 18 14.80 0.86 0.97
N TYR A 19 14.02 1.61 1.76
CA TYR A 19 12.71 2.13 1.37
C TYR A 19 12.54 3.64 1.56
N THR A 20 13.63 4.39 1.77
CA THR A 20 13.58 5.85 2.01
C THR A 20 12.93 6.61 0.85
N ASP A 21 13.29 6.30 -0.38
CA ASP A 21 12.73 6.98 -1.56
C ASP A 21 11.25 6.65 -1.71
N PHE A 22 10.88 5.37 -1.52
CA PHE A 22 9.48 4.94 -1.51
C PHE A 22 8.66 5.68 -0.45
N TRP A 23 9.23 5.89 0.74
CA TRP A 23 8.54 6.54 1.84
C TRP A 23 8.15 8.00 1.51
N ARG A 24 9.08 8.70 0.86
CA ARG A 24 8.98 10.12 0.49
C ARG A 24 8.32 10.36 -0.86
N ASP A 25 8.11 9.31 -1.64
CA ASP A 25 7.59 9.40 -2.99
C ASP A 25 6.13 9.90 -3.05
N HIS A 26 5.88 10.89 -3.91
CA HIS A 26 4.56 11.47 -4.17
C HIS A 26 4.14 11.38 -5.65
N HIS A 27 4.83 10.59 -6.49
CA HIS A 27 4.38 10.34 -7.86
C HIS A 27 2.98 9.72 -7.85
N PHE A 28 2.18 9.97 -8.89
CA PHE A 28 0.82 9.43 -8.96
C PHE A 28 0.84 7.90 -8.96
N TYR A 29 1.75 7.27 -9.69
CA TYR A 29 1.99 5.82 -9.59
C TYR A 29 3.22 5.54 -8.73
N ARG A 30 3.07 4.68 -7.73
CA ARG A 30 4.16 4.17 -6.90
C ARG A 30 4.21 2.65 -7.01
N VAL A 31 5.07 2.15 -7.90
CA VAL A 31 5.07 0.75 -8.34
C VAL A 31 6.29 0.02 -7.80
N ILE A 32 6.06 -0.96 -6.93
CA ILE A 32 7.12 -1.81 -6.38
C ILE A 32 6.90 -3.27 -6.73
N LYS A 33 7.86 -3.83 -7.47
CA LYS A 33 7.98 -5.28 -7.65
C LYS A 33 9.06 -5.86 -6.74
N GLY A 34 8.95 -7.12 -6.34
CA GLY A 34 10.04 -7.76 -5.60
C GLY A 34 9.75 -9.18 -5.15
N SER A 35 10.73 -9.84 -4.54
CA SER A 35 10.54 -11.21 -4.02
C SER A 35 9.68 -11.24 -2.75
N ARG A 36 9.26 -12.45 -2.35
CA ARG A 36 8.81 -12.68 -0.97
C ARG A 36 9.88 -12.22 0.02
N GLY A 37 9.44 -11.74 1.19
CA GLY A 37 10.33 -11.26 2.24
C GLY A 37 11.03 -9.93 1.96
N SER A 38 10.70 -9.18 0.90
CA SER A 38 11.34 -7.90 0.59
C SER A 38 10.76 -6.67 1.30
N LYS A 39 9.83 -6.85 2.27
CA LYS A 39 9.12 -5.81 3.06
C LYS A 39 8.10 -4.93 2.31
N LYS A 40 7.79 -5.18 1.03
CA LYS A 40 6.85 -4.35 0.24
C LYS A 40 5.55 -4.02 0.97
N SER A 41 4.81 -5.05 1.38
CA SER A 41 3.47 -4.90 1.96
C SER A 41 3.54 -4.26 3.35
N VAL A 42 4.45 -4.73 4.20
CA VAL A 42 4.73 -4.17 5.54
C VAL A 42 5.04 -2.68 5.45
N THR A 43 6.00 -2.29 4.60
CA THR A 43 6.41 -0.89 4.45
C THR A 43 5.30 -0.03 3.83
N THR A 44 4.49 -0.60 2.93
CA THR A 44 3.34 0.11 2.35
C THR A 44 2.28 0.40 3.40
N ALA A 45 1.90 -0.59 4.21
CA ALA A 45 0.96 -0.40 5.31
C ALA A 45 1.46 0.68 6.29
N HIS A 46 2.70 0.58 6.76
CA HIS A 46 3.31 1.59 7.64
C HIS A 46 3.29 3.00 7.04
N ASN A 47 3.62 3.12 5.75
CA ASN A 47 3.61 4.41 5.08
C ASN A 47 2.19 5.00 4.98
N LEU A 48 1.20 4.18 4.69
CA LEU A 48 -0.20 4.60 4.60
C LEU A 48 -0.76 5.00 5.97
N ILE A 49 -0.46 4.26 7.04
CA ILE A 49 -0.87 4.66 8.41
C ILE A 49 -0.22 5.98 8.81
N TYR A 50 1.08 6.15 8.57
CA TYR A 50 1.78 7.40 8.84
C TYR A 50 1.13 8.59 8.10
N ARG A 51 0.81 8.39 6.82
CA ARG A 51 0.18 9.43 5.99
C ARG A 51 -1.25 9.73 6.42
N LEU A 52 -2.04 8.72 6.74
CA LEU A 52 -3.42 8.90 7.22
C LEU A 52 -3.48 9.78 8.47
N VAL A 53 -2.56 9.57 9.41
CA VAL A 53 -2.46 10.39 10.64
C VAL A 53 -1.96 11.80 10.34
N LYS A 54 -1.07 11.95 9.35
CA LYS A 54 -0.47 13.24 8.99
C LYS A 54 -1.42 14.16 8.22
N TYR A 55 -2.22 13.63 7.29
CA TYR A 55 -3.08 14.43 6.41
C TYR A 55 -4.55 14.26 6.82
N HIS A 56 -5.15 15.26 7.45
CA HIS A 56 -6.43 15.12 8.15
C HIS A 56 -7.70 15.03 7.27
N TRP A 57 -7.57 14.94 5.95
CA TRP A 57 -8.69 14.87 5.00
C TRP A 57 -8.57 13.73 3.97
N SER A 58 -7.63 12.81 4.17
CA SER A 58 -7.35 11.71 3.24
C SER A 58 -7.97 10.37 3.67
N ASN A 59 -8.47 9.58 2.74
CA ASN A 59 -8.91 8.21 2.96
C ASN A 59 -8.14 7.27 2.05
N ILE A 60 -8.08 6.00 2.45
CA ILE A 60 -7.34 4.96 1.76
C ILE A 60 -8.31 3.88 1.27
N LEU A 61 -8.18 3.50 0.00
CA LEU A 61 -8.78 2.29 -0.54
C LEU A 61 -7.68 1.24 -0.72
N VAL A 62 -7.89 0.03 -0.17
CA VAL A 62 -6.99 -1.12 -0.32
C VAL A 62 -7.71 -2.20 -1.10
N VAL A 63 -7.11 -2.61 -2.22
CA VAL A 63 -7.70 -3.55 -3.17
C VAL A 63 -6.79 -4.76 -3.34
N ARG A 64 -7.43 -5.93 -3.40
CA ARG A 64 -6.87 -7.18 -3.90
C ARG A 64 -7.87 -7.82 -4.86
N ARG A 65 -7.46 -8.86 -5.58
CA ARG A 65 -8.39 -9.61 -6.44
C ARG A 65 -9.57 -10.18 -5.66
N ASN A 66 -9.31 -10.81 -4.52
CA ASN A 66 -10.34 -11.49 -3.70
C ASN A 66 -10.51 -10.82 -2.33
N ALA A 67 -11.76 -10.50 -1.97
CA ALA A 67 -12.09 -9.80 -0.73
C ALA A 67 -11.67 -10.57 0.55
N ASN A 68 -11.82 -11.90 0.57
CA ASN A 68 -11.45 -12.72 1.72
C ASN A 68 -9.93 -12.69 1.95
N THR A 69 -9.13 -12.84 0.87
CA THR A 69 -7.68 -12.70 0.98
C THR A 69 -7.27 -11.31 1.43
N ASN A 70 -8.02 -10.27 1.05
CA ASN A 70 -7.78 -8.89 1.50
C ASN A 70 -7.98 -8.75 3.01
N LYS A 71 -9.07 -9.32 3.54
CA LYS A 71 -9.36 -9.33 4.97
C LYS A 71 -8.29 -10.09 5.78
N THR A 72 -7.77 -11.20 5.26
CA THR A 72 -6.78 -12.01 6.00
C THR A 72 -5.32 -11.56 5.78
N SER A 73 -5.07 -10.62 4.86
CA SER A 73 -3.73 -10.10 4.56
C SER A 73 -3.60 -8.61 4.90
N THR A 74 -3.86 -7.71 3.96
CA THR A 74 -3.59 -6.26 4.09
C THR A 74 -4.35 -5.62 5.25
N PHE A 75 -5.56 -6.10 5.58
CA PHE A 75 -6.30 -5.61 6.74
C PHE A 75 -5.55 -5.93 8.04
N VAL A 76 -5.00 -7.14 8.16
CA VAL A 76 -4.14 -7.55 9.28
C VAL A 76 -2.83 -6.75 9.27
N GLU A 77 -2.22 -6.55 8.10
CA GLU A 77 -0.98 -5.76 7.95
C GLU A 77 -1.16 -4.31 8.40
N CYS A 78 -2.29 -3.67 8.06
CA CYS A 78 -2.62 -2.33 8.55
C CYS A 78 -2.85 -2.31 10.06
N LYS A 79 -3.48 -3.34 10.66
CA LYS A 79 -3.61 -3.47 12.11
C LYS A 79 -2.24 -3.58 12.79
N ASN A 80 -1.33 -4.38 12.22
CA ASN A 80 0.04 -4.50 12.71
C ASN A 80 0.79 -3.17 12.64
N ALA A 81 0.73 -2.46 11.51
CA ALA A 81 1.33 -1.14 11.39
C ALA A 81 0.79 -0.15 12.43
N ILE A 82 -0.52 -0.15 12.70
CA ILE A 82 -1.13 0.70 13.74
C ILE A 82 -0.58 0.35 15.14
N ASN A 83 -0.45 -0.95 15.43
CA ASN A 83 0.14 -1.46 16.68
C ASN A 83 1.62 -1.07 16.83
N ASP A 84 2.39 -1.20 15.75
CA ASP A 84 3.81 -0.85 15.72
C ASP A 84 4.04 0.65 15.92
N PHE A 85 3.07 1.48 15.54
CA PHE A 85 3.04 2.91 15.87
C PHE A 85 2.47 3.24 17.25
N HIS A 86 1.97 2.25 18.01
CA HIS A 86 1.29 2.42 19.30
C HIS A 86 0.06 3.35 19.24
N LEU A 87 -0.74 3.21 18.18
CA LEU A 87 -1.90 4.07 17.91
C LEU A 87 -3.26 3.37 18.07
N GLU A 88 -3.30 2.15 18.58
CA GLU A 88 -4.48 1.28 18.63
C GLU A 88 -5.70 1.97 19.23
N ARG A 89 -5.51 2.76 20.30
CA ARG A 89 -6.58 3.52 20.97
C ARG A 89 -7.27 4.58 20.10
N TYR A 90 -6.66 4.96 18.98
CA TYR A 90 -7.17 5.94 18.03
C TYR A 90 -7.84 5.31 16.82
N PHE A 91 -7.89 3.97 16.74
CA PHE A 91 -8.47 3.27 15.61
C PHE A 91 -9.61 2.34 16.04
N LYS A 92 -10.66 2.29 15.20
CA LYS A 92 -11.76 1.34 15.31
C LYS A 92 -11.75 0.39 14.12
N TYR A 93 -11.82 -0.90 14.39
CA TYR A 93 -11.81 -1.97 13.38
C TYR A 93 -13.23 -2.51 13.16
N ASN A 94 -13.63 -2.65 11.90
CA ASN A 94 -14.84 -3.35 11.48
C ASN A 94 -14.44 -4.58 10.67
N GLU A 95 -14.66 -5.78 11.21
CA GLU A 95 -14.26 -7.02 10.54
C GLU A 95 -15.32 -7.57 9.59
N SER A 96 -16.61 -7.30 9.83
CA SER A 96 -17.71 -7.80 8.99
C SER A 96 -17.75 -7.09 7.64
N LEU A 97 -17.56 -5.77 7.67
CA LEU A 97 -17.27 -4.96 6.49
C LEU A 97 -15.86 -4.37 6.69
N PRO A 98 -14.80 -5.03 6.18
CA PRO A 98 -13.40 -4.67 6.42
C PRO A 98 -13.11 -3.18 6.20
N GLU A 99 -13.05 -2.46 7.32
CA GLU A 99 -12.78 -1.02 7.41
C GLU A 99 -12.03 -0.71 8.71
N ILE A 100 -11.14 0.28 8.66
CA ILE A 100 -10.45 0.82 9.83
C ILE A 100 -10.72 2.32 9.87
N THR A 101 -11.27 2.83 10.97
CA THR A 101 -11.55 4.26 11.15
C THR A 101 -10.53 4.88 12.10
N TYR A 102 -9.89 5.98 11.69
CA TYR A 102 -9.12 6.85 12.57
C TYR A 102 -10.06 7.78 13.33
N LEU A 103 -10.25 7.51 14.63
CA LEU A 103 -11.25 8.16 15.48
C LEU A 103 -11.12 9.68 15.61
N PRO A 104 -9.92 10.29 15.67
CA PRO A 104 -9.79 11.74 15.85
C PRO A 104 -10.41 12.58 14.73
N THR A 105 -10.45 12.07 13.49
CA THR A 105 -10.97 12.80 12.32
C THR A 105 -12.14 12.09 11.65
N GLY A 106 -12.28 10.78 11.83
CA GLY A 106 -13.26 9.95 11.13
C GLY A 106 -12.80 9.43 9.76
N GLN A 107 -11.55 9.69 9.37
CA GLN A 107 -10.96 9.14 8.14
C GLN A 107 -10.91 7.62 8.18
N LYS A 108 -10.92 6.98 7.02
CA LYS A 108 -11.03 5.53 6.86
C LYS A 108 -9.94 4.92 5.98
N ILE A 109 -9.64 3.67 6.29
CA ILE A 109 -9.01 2.69 5.41
C ILE A 109 -10.09 1.67 5.05
N ILE A 110 -10.39 1.54 3.76
CA ILE A 110 -11.48 0.72 3.25
C ILE A 110 -10.89 -0.41 2.42
N PHE A 111 -11.34 -1.65 2.66
CA PHE A 111 -10.79 -2.83 1.99
C PHE A 111 -11.85 -3.46 1.09
N ARG A 112 -11.55 -3.61 -0.20
CA ARG A 112 -12.47 -4.19 -1.20
C ARG A 112 -11.76 -5.22 -2.08
N GLY A 113 -12.50 -6.20 -2.56
CA GLY A 113 -12.05 -7.17 -3.56
C GLY A 113 -12.59 -6.81 -4.94
N LEU A 114 -11.89 -7.18 -6.01
CA LEU A 114 -12.38 -7.03 -7.39
C LEU A 114 -13.39 -8.09 -7.80
N ASP A 115 -13.53 -9.14 -7.00
CA ASP A 115 -14.56 -10.16 -7.11
C ASP A 115 -15.99 -9.62 -6.87
N ASP A 116 -16.12 -8.41 -6.33
CA ASP A 116 -17.40 -7.69 -6.19
C ASP A 116 -17.29 -6.23 -6.71
N PRO A 117 -17.40 -6.02 -8.03
CA PRO A 117 -17.22 -4.69 -8.65
C PRO A 117 -18.20 -3.62 -8.14
N LEU A 118 -19.44 -4.02 -7.81
CA LEU A 118 -20.48 -3.10 -7.32
C LEU A 118 -20.09 -2.43 -6.00
N LYS A 119 -19.40 -3.17 -5.12
CA LYS A 119 -18.90 -2.64 -3.84
C LYS A 119 -17.71 -1.69 -4.00
N LEU A 120 -17.05 -1.71 -5.15
CA LEU A 120 -15.88 -0.88 -5.42
C LEU A 120 -16.26 0.47 -6.04
N THR A 121 -17.28 0.50 -6.90
CA THR A 121 -17.81 1.74 -7.49
C THR A 121 -18.66 2.57 -6.52
N SER A 122 -19.08 1.99 -5.39
CA SER A 122 -19.97 2.61 -4.40
C SER A 122 -19.24 3.08 -3.13
N VAL A 123 -17.89 3.11 -3.14
CA VAL A 123 -17.12 3.53 -1.96
C VAL A 123 -17.27 5.05 -1.77
N ASN A 124 -18.00 5.41 -0.71
CA ASN A 124 -18.14 6.79 -0.25
C ASN A 124 -17.59 6.93 1.16
N VAL A 125 -17.01 8.10 1.45
CA VAL A 125 -16.48 8.47 2.76
C VAL A 125 -17.24 9.69 3.29
N LEU A 126 -17.52 9.72 4.58
CA LEU A 126 -18.25 10.83 5.21
C LEU A 126 -17.34 12.02 5.51
N THR A 127 -16.07 11.75 5.83
CA THR A 127 -15.06 12.76 6.10
C THR A 127 -13.95 12.61 5.08
N GLY A 128 -13.52 13.71 4.45
CA GLY A 128 -12.39 13.67 3.55
C GLY A 128 -12.68 13.13 2.16
N GLU A 129 -11.60 12.81 1.47
CA GLU A 129 -11.57 12.37 0.07
C GLU A 129 -10.81 11.05 -0.03
N LEU A 130 -11.09 10.23 -1.05
CA LEU A 130 -10.29 9.03 -1.34
C LEU A 130 -9.03 9.43 -2.09
N CYS A 131 -7.92 9.55 -1.38
CA CYS A 131 -6.67 10.09 -1.92
C CYS A 131 -5.68 9.00 -2.33
N TRP A 132 -5.65 7.89 -1.60
CA TRP A 132 -4.67 6.83 -1.84
C TRP A 132 -5.32 5.49 -2.13
N LEU A 133 -4.87 4.87 -3.21
CA LEU A 133 -5.21 3.51 -3.59
C LEU A 133 -3.99 2.64 -3.37
N TRP A 134 -4.15 1.53 -2.65
CA TRP A 134 -3.16 0.46 -2.61
C TRP A 134 -3.73 -0.79 -3.26
N VAL A 135 -3.14 -1.22 -4.37
CA VAL A 135 -3.43 -2.51 -4.99
C VAL A 135 -2.33 -3.49 -4.60
N GLU A 136 -2.66 -4.36 -3.65
CA GLU A 136 -1.78 -5.45 -3.24
C GLU A 136 -1.93 -6.62 -4.21
N GLU A 137 -0.82 -7.29 -4.50
CA GLU A 137 -0.74 -8.35 -5.50
C GLU A 137 -1.31 -7.90 -6.85
N ALA A 138 -0.92 -6.71 -7.30
CA ALA A 138 -1.39 -6.10 -8.53
C ALA A 138 -1.19 -6.96 -9.79
N TYR A 139 -0.32 -7.97 -9.72
CA TYR A 139 -0.12 -8.96 -10.78
C TYR A 139 -1.35 -9.84 -11.03
N GLU A 140 -2.25 -9.95 -10.06
CA GLU A 140 -3.49 -10.72 -10.23
C GLU A 140 -4.58 -9.95 -10.99
N ILE A 141 -4.38 -8.66 -11.25
CA ILE A 141 -5.32 -7.82 -12.01
C ILE A 141 -5.11 -8.09 -13.50
N GLU A 142 -6.20 -8.33 -14.22
CA GLU A 142 -6.11 -8.90 -15.57
C GLU A 142 -5.66 -7.90 -16.64
N SER A 143 -5.83 -6.59 -16.41
CA SER A 143 -5.43 -5.56 -17.37
C SER A 143 -5.21 -4.19 -16.73
N PHE A 144 -4.50 -3.32 -17.46
CA PHE A 144 -4.35 -1.92 -17.08
C PHE A 144 -5.69 -1.18 -17.09
N SER A 145 -6.59 -1.47 -18.04
CA SER A 145 -7.93 -0.86 -18.08
C SER A 145 -8.75 -1.18 -16.83
N LYS A 146 -8.69 -2.42 -16.32
CA LYS A 146 -9.33 -2.76 -15.04
C LYS A 146 -8.74 -1.97 -13.87
N LEU A 147 -7.42 -1.78 -13.85
CA LEU A 147 -6.79 -0.91 -12.85
C LEU A 147 -7.31 0.53 -12.99
N GLN A 148 -7.45 1.07 -14.20
CA GLN A 148 -7.97 2.43 -14.42
C GLN A 148 -9.39 2.61 -13.87
N THR A 149 -10.29 1.63 -14.06
CA THR A 149 -11.63 1.66 -13.45
C THR A 149 -11.58 1.74 -11.93
N VAL A 150 -10.62 1.08 -11.29
CA VAL A 150 -10.43 1.19 -9.83
C VAL A 150 -9.90 2.57 -9.46
N ILE A 151 -8.99 3.13 -10.25
CA ILE A 151 -8.40 4.46 -10.01
C ILE A 151 -9.48 5.56 -10.06
N GLU A 152 -10.54 5.41 -10.86
CA GLU A 152 -11.68 6.35 -10.90
C GLU A 152 -12.44 6.44 -9.55
N SER A 153 -12.17 5.56 -8.59
CA SER A 153 -12.66 5.71 -7.21
C SER A 153 -11.92 6.81 -6.43
N LEU A 154 -10.69 7.15 -6.83
CA LEU A 154 -9.96 8.29 -6.28
C LEU A 154 -10.61 9.57 -6.79
N ARG A 155 -11.10 10.38 -5.85
CA ARG A 155 -11.86 11.60 -6.15
C ARG A 155 -11.57 12.63 -5.09
N GLY A 156 -11.35 13.85 -5.53
CA GLY A 156 -11.21 14.99 -4.64
C GLY A 156 -10.41 16.13 -5.25
N ASN A 157 -10.37 17.26 -4.54
CA ASN A 157 -9.74 18.49 -4.98
C ASN A 157 -8.95 19.20 -3.86
N ASP A 158 -8.64 18.54 -2.74
CA ASP A 158 -7.86 19.17 -1.66
C ASP A 158 -6.41 19.46 -2.12
N PRO A 159 -5.98 20.73 -2.21
CA PRO A 159 -4.64 21.09 -2.68
C PRO A 159 -3.53 20.71 -1.67
N GLN A 160 -3.88 20.33 -0.44
CA GLN A 160 -2.92 19.94 0.59
C GLN A 160 -2.60 18.44 0.58
N VAL A 161 -3.34 17.65 -0.21
CA VAL A 161 -3.18 16.20 -0.29
C VAL A 161 -2.87 15.81 -1.75
N PHE A 162 -1.90 14.92 -1.92
CA PHE A 162 -1.60 14.33 -3.23
C PHE A 162 -2.35 13.00 -3.39
N TYR A 163 -2.69 12.69 -4.64
CA TYR A 163 -3.26 11.40 -5.01
C TYR A 163 -2.17 10.42 -5.38
N GLN A 164 -2.31 9.16 -4.97
CA GLN A 164 -1.32 8.15 -5.29
C GLN A 164 -1.93 6.75 -5.36
N VAL A 165 -1.54 6.03 -6.39
CA VAL A 165 -1.80 4.62 -6.63
C VAL A 165 -0.52 3.84 -6.32
N THR A 166 -0.51 3.12 -5.21
CA THR A 166 0.58 2.21 -4.84
C THR A 166 0.28 0.81 -5.37
N LEU A 167 1.17 0.27 -6.19
CA LEU A 167 1.09 -1.09 -6.73
C LEU A 167 2.22 -1.94 -6.15
N THR A 168 1.88 -3.03 -5.49
CA THR A 168 2.86 -3.98 -4.94
C THR A 168 2.61 -5.36 -5.51
N PHE A 169 3.66 -6.01 -6.03
CA PHE A 169 3.51 -7.34 -6.61
C PHE A 169 4.82 -8.14 -6.69
N ASN A 170 4.67 -9.45 -6.90
CA ASN A 170 5.77 -10.34 -7.27
C ASN A 170 5.61 -10.65 -8.77
N PRO A 171 6.66 -10.47 -9.60
CA PRO A 171 6.57 -10.73 -11.04
C PRO A 171 6.73 -12.24 -11.34
N TRP A 172 5.95 -12.76 -12.30
CA TRP A 172 6.02 -14.17 -12.72
C TRP A 172 6.23 -14.38 -14.22
N ASN A 173 5.65 -13.52 -15.07
CA ASN A 173 5.73 -13.56 -16.52
C ASN A 173 6.18 -12.20 -17.06
N GLU A 174 7.13 -12.20 -17.98
CA GLU A 174 7.64 -10.98 -18.62
C GLU A 174 6.64 -10.36 -19.62
N HIS A 175 5.65 -11.10 -20.10
CA HIS A 175 4.61 -10.58 -20.99
C HIS A 175 3.47 -9.88 -20.25
N HIS A 176 3.54 -9.78 -18.92
CA HIS A 176 2.48 -9.17 -18.12
C HIS A 176 2.38 -7.65 -18.38
N TRP A 177 1.14 -7.13 -18.42
CA TRP A 177 0.89 -5.72 -18.73
C TRP A 177 1.61 -4.76 -17.78
N LEU A 178 1.74 -5.09 -16.49
CA LEU A 178 2.51 -4.28 -15.52
C LEU A 178 3.93 -3.97 -15.99
N LYS A 179 4.61 -4.93 -16.64
CA LYS A 179 5.96 -4.72 -17.15
C LYS A 179 5.94 -3.71 -18.30
N ARG A 180 5.04 -3.92 -19.27
CA ARG A 180 4.87 -3.02 -20.41
C ARG A 180 4.51 -1.59 -19.99
N GLU A 181 3.60 -1.45 -19.03
CA GLU A 181 3.11 -0.14 -18.59
C GLU A 181 4.13 0.62 -17.73
N PHE A 182 4.89 -0.06 -16.87
CA PHE A 182 5.71 0.62 -15.85
C PHE A 182 7.22 0.35 -15.92
N PHE A 183 7.67 -0.70 -16.61
CA PHE A 183 9.08 -1.12 -16.60
C PHE A 183 9.76 -1.08 -17.96
N ASP A 184 9.01 -1.21 -19.05
CA ASP A 184 9.58 -1.18 -20.41
C ASP A 184 9.83 0.23 -20.91
N GLN A 185 9.11 1.22 -20.37
CA GLN A 185 9.28 2.63 -20.69
C GLN A 185 9.23 3.47 -19.42
N LYS A 186 10.00 4.56 -19.40
CA LYS A 186 9.96 5.52 -18.30
C LYS A 186 8.65 6.30 -18.36
N ARG A 187 8.05 6.53 -17.19
CA ARG A 187 6.93 7.46 -17.03
C ARG A 187 7.32 8.55 -16.03
N ASP A 188 6.94 9.79 -16.33
CA ASP A 188 7.22 10.93 -15.46
C ASP A 188 6.27 10.99 -14.25
N ASP A 189 5.14 10.31 -14.32
CA ASP A 189 4.14 10.21 -13.25
C ASP A 189 4.34 8.97 -12.36
N ALA A 190 5.43 8.21 -12.54
CA ALA A 190 5.65 6.95 -11.85
C ALA A 190 7.01 6.84 -11.15
N PHE A 191 6.97 6.51 -9.86
CA PHE A 191 8.09 5.91 -9.16
C PHE A 191 8.04 4.40 -9.33
N VAL A 192 9.13 3.80 -9.82
CA VAL A 192 9.21 2.36 -10.08
C VAL A 192 10.45 1.78 -9.41
N ARG A 193 10.28 0.71 -8.62
CA ARG A 193 11.39 0.06 -7.90
C ARG A 193 11.28 -1.45 -7.90
N THR A 194 12.43 -2.11 -7.96
CA THR A 194 12.56 -3.55 -7.67
C THR A 194 13.21 -3.74 -6.30
N THR A 195 12.60 -4.55 -5.43
CA THR A 195 13.17 -4.88 -4.12
C THR A 195 13.37 -6.38 -3.95
N THR A 196 14.33 -6.77 -3.12
CA THR A 196 14.59 -8.17 -2.81
C THR A 196 14.71 -8.36 -1.30
N VAL A 197 14.78 -9.61 -0.84
CA VAL A 197 15.03 -9.90 0.59
C VAL A 197 16.33 -9.27 1.12
N ARG A 198 17.27 -8.86 0.24
CA ARG A 198 18.47 -8.12 0.65
C ARG A 198 18.15 -6.79 1.34
N CYS A 199 16.97 -6.23 1.07
CA CYS A 199 16.49 -5.03 1.74
C CYS A 199 15.92 -5.30 3.13
N ASN A 200 15.78 -6.56 3.58
CA ASN A 200 15.09 -6.92 4.81
C ASN A 200 16.04 -7.39 5.91
N GLU A 201 16.35 -6.51 6.86
CA GLU A 201 17.16 -6.81 8.04
C GLU A 201 16.42 -7.63 9.11
N PHE A 202 15.09 -7.72 9.06
CA PHE A 202 14.27 -8.32 10.12
C PHE A 202 14.03 -9.83 9.95
N VAL A 203 14.43 -10.43 8.83
CA VAL A 203 14.33 -11.88 8.62
C VAL A 203 15.64 -12.58 8.95
N SER A 204 15.56 -13.81 9.45
CA SER A 204 16.74 -14.59 9.83
C SER A 204 17.65 -14.85 8.62
N ASP A 205 18.95 -14.98 8.88
CA ASP A 205 19.91 -15.23 7.81
C ASP A 205 19.69 -16.59 7.14
N GLU A 206 19.20 -17.59 7.88
CA GLU A 206 18.76 -18.86 7.30
C GLU A 206 17.63 -18.66 6.28
N TYR A 207 16.62 -17.84 6.62
CA TYR A 207 15.51 -17.55 5.71
C TYR A 207 15.98 -16.77 4.47
N LYS A 208 16.90 -15.79 4.65
CA LYS A 208 17.53 -15.08 3.53
C LYS A 208 18.27 -16.03 2.60
N GLN A 209 19.08 -16.95 3.14
CA GLN A 209 19.82 -17.93 2.36
C GLN A 209 18.89 -18.83 1.54
N ARG A 210 17.76 -19.26 2.10
CA ARG A 210 16.74 -20.02 1.36
C ARG A 210 16.19 -19.21 0.18
N LEU A 211 15.90 -17.92 0.39
CA LEU A 211 15.36 -17.04 -0.65
C LEU A 211 16.39 -16.64 -1.71
N TYR A 212 17.67 -16.50 -1.34
CA TYR A 212 18.75 -16.16 -2.28
C TYR A 212 18.89 -17.17 -3.41
N ARG A 213 18.55 -18.44 -3.18
CA ARG A 213 18.55 -19.49 -4.23
C ARG A 213 17.58 -19.21 -5.38
N PHE A 214 16.58 -18.36 -5.16
CA PHE A 214 15.56 -18.01 -6.15
C PHE A 214 15.74 -16.60 -6.72
N ILE A 215 16.74 -15.85 -6.26
CA ILE A 215 17.08 -14.56 -6.85
C ILE A 215 18.13 -14.85 -7.93
N PRO A 216 17.83 -14.61 -9.22
CA PRO A 216 18.85 -14.71 -10.24
C PRO A 216 20.01 -13.78 -9.84
N ASN A 217 21.25 -14.25 -10.00
CA ASN A 217 22.44 -13.40 -9.84
C ASN A 217 22.22 -12.18 -10.72
N GLN A 218 21.97 -11.01 -10.11
CA GLN A 218 21.99 -9.77 -10.86
C GLN A 218 23.47 -9.48 -11.16
N PRO A 219 23.83 -9.13 -12.41
CA PRO A 219 25.18 -8.67 -12.73
C PRO A 219 25.55 -7.43 -11.92
#